data_AF-A0A4S4DC90-F1
#
_entry.id   AF-A0A4S4DC90-F1
#
_cell.length_a   1.000
_cell.length_b   1.000
_cell.length_c   1.000
_cell.angle_alpha   90.00
_cell.angle_beta   90.00
_cell.angle_gamma   90.00
#
_symmetry.space_group_name_H-M   'P 1'
#
loop_
_entity.id
_entity.type
_entity.pdbx_description
1 polymer ?
#
loop_
_entity_poly.entity_id
_entity_poly.type
_entity_poly.pdbx_seq_one_letter_code
_entity_poly.pdbx_strand_id
1 'polypeptide(L)'
;MASAGDEDGVVLSDVEADDQVREVLAENSKSELQESFNRLKIIAHEAIKKRDEALREKEDALISNEKLSTELAIALKERDESAKAIETGAQMLVTGIEMISRKVSNFKNFTSGGLPRSHKYTGLSAVAYGVIKRTNEIVEELVRQIESIAKSRNEARVQMEQRNYEIAIEVSQLEATINGLREEVSKKTCFIDNLEKSVAEKDGKISEVEKQVLGLRQMVSDYDHKLRNLELKMDSQRPLLVDHLNYVSKIHDRLYDVVKIVDVPNKMDQSHLSGSMFLPKETGLEENIRASLAGMESMYKLTRIVVEKTKGLVEERSREVKSLSETASRLVKEKEHIGSRLRLALSRRMTTGLSSKTNELFKVAENGFREAGIDFKFCNHLGDGKDEIYDLAGALDNIIKQSQLEIIELQHSVEELRAETSLLKEHVEAQTKELNNRKQHVEELKEKERVSNENVEGLMMDIAAAEEEITRWKVAAQQEAAAGKAVEQEFVAQLSALRQELEEAKQAVLELEQKLKFKEETAAAAMAVKDAAEKSLRLADLRASRLRDRIEELTHQLEQLDPRENSRGLSGPRYVCWPRQWLRLDLLGFQRSDTQPQISNEMELSEPLI
;
A
#
# COMPACT_ATOMS: atom_id res chain seq x y z
N MET A 1 -53.37 -188.44 -18.48
CA MET A 1 -54.63 -189.04 -18.98
C MET A 1 -54.53 -188.95 -20.50
N ALA A 2 -54.39 -190.04 -21.25
CA ALA A 2 -55.34 -191.15 -21.46
C ALA A 2 -56.55 -190.67 -22.30
N SER A 3 -56.96 -191.33 -23.40
CA SER A 3 -56.55 -192.65 -23.93
C SER A 3 -56.69 -192.74 -25.49
N ALA A 4 -56.52 -193.95 -26.05
CA ALA A 4 -56.79 -194.45 -27.41
C ALA A 4 -58.07 -193.89 -28.12
N GLY A 5 -58.33 -194.06 -29.42
CA GLY A 5 -57.70 -194.89 -30.48
C GLY A 5 -58.76 -195.76 -31.22
N ASP A 6 -58.56 -196.29 -32.44
CA ASP A 6 -57.39 -196.21 -33.33
C ASP A 6 -57.69 -195.57 -34.72
N GLU A 7 -57.88 -196.18 -35.90
CA GLU A 7 -57.97 -197.57 -36.43
C GLU A 7 -57.54 -197.58 -37.95
N ASP A 8 -57.88 -198.58 -38.78
CA ASP A 8 -57.27 -198.85 -40.12
C ASP A 8 -57.87 -198.13 -41.37
N GLY A 9 -57.02 -197.80 -42.38
CA GLY A 9 -57.36 -198.08 -43.80
C GLY A 9 -57.09 -197.04 -44.94
N VAL A 10 -56.20 -197.42 -45.89
CA VAL A 10 -56.16 -197.02 -47.34
C VAL A 10 -55.63 -195.61 -47.72
N VAL A 11 -55.16 -195.46 -48.99
CA VAL A 11 -54.63 -194.24 -49.69
C VAL A 11 -53.18 -193.86 -49.27
N LEU A 12 -52.10 -193.77 -50.08
CA LEU A 12 -51.79 -193.56 -51.52
C LEU A 12 -51.86 -192.09 -52.04
N SER A 13 -50.73 -191.35 -51.95
CA SER A 13 -50.21 -190.30 -52.89
C SER A 13 -49.69 -188.94 -52.35
N ASP A 14 -49.58 -188.67 -51.04
CA ASP A 14 -49.34 -187.30 -50.52
C ASP A 14 -47.93 -186.95 -49.97
N VAL A 15 -46.93 -187.85 -50.00
CA VAL A 15 -45.69 -187.66 -49.20
C VAL A 15 -44.59 -186.82 -49.88
N GLU A 16 -44.52 -186.75 -51.22
CA GLU A 16 -43.42 -186.06 -51.92
C GLU A 16 -43.63 -184.53 -52.12
N ALA A 17 -44.77 -183.98 -51.67
CA ALA A 17 -45.14 -182.57 -51.88
C ALA A 17 -44.85 -181.63 -50.69
N ASP A 18 -44.81 -182.13 -49.44
CA ASP A 18 -44.78 -181.27 -48.24
C ASP A 18 -43.36 -180.79 -47.84
N ASP A 19 -42.32 -181.57 -48.13
CA ASP A 19 -40.93 -181.23 -47.72
C ASP A 19 -40.37 -180.01 -48.46
N GLN A 20 -40.69 -179.83 -49.76
CA GLN A 20 -40.22 -178.67 -50.54
C GLN A 20 -40.78 -177.32 -50.06
N VAL A 21 -41.88 -177.31 -49.30
CA VAL A 21 -42.47 -176.08 -48.76
C VAL A 21 -41.68 -175.54 -47.56
N ARG A 22 -40.98 -176.42 -46.82
CA ARG A 22 -40.30 -176.05 -45.56
C ARG A 22 -38.95 -175.37 -45.78
N GLU A 23 -38.22 -175.75 -46.84
CA GLU A 23 -36.87 -175.21 -47.13
C GLU A 23 -36.92 -173.72 -47.50
N VAL A 24 -37.87 -173.31 -48.33
CA VAL A 24 -38.05 -171.91 -48.79
C VAL A 24 -38.39 -170.95 -47.64
N LEU A 25 -39.12 -171.41 -46.61
CA LEU A 25 -39.44 -170.60 -45.44
C LEU A 25 -38.21 -170.35 -44.56
N ALA A 26 -37.27 -171.30 -44.49
CA ALA A 26 -36.06 -171.15 -43.70
C ALA A 26 -35.12 -170.08 -44.29
N GLU A 27 -34.90 -170.07 -45.61
CA GLU A 27 -33.98 -169.11 -46.26
C GLU A 27 -34.47 -167.65 -46.16
N ASN A 28 -35.78 -167.41 -46.27
CA ASN A 28 -36.36 -166.08 -46.13
C ASN A 28 -36.13 -165.48 -44.72
N SER A 29 -36.21 -166.29 -43.66
CA SER A 29 -35.93 -165.81 -42.29
C SER A 29 -34.48 -165.37 -42.09
N LYS A 30 -33.55 -165.97 -42.84
CA LYS A 30 -32.11 -165.74 -42.76
C LYS A 30 -31.69 -164.45 -43.49
N SER A 31 -32.33 -164.12 -44.61
CA SER A 31 -32.06 -162.88 -45.35
C SER A 31 -32.56 -161.65 -44.59
N GLU A 32 -33.76 -161.69 -43.99
CA GLU A 32 -34.27 -160.61 -43.14
C GLU A 32 -33.36 -160.32 -41.94
N LEU A 33 -32.88 -161.36 -41.25
CA LEU A 33 -31.92 -161.21 -40.15
C LEU A 33 -30.61 -160.58 -40.62
N GLN A 34 -30.07 -160.98 -41.78
CA GLN A 34 -28.85 -160.42 -42.36
C GLN A 34 -29.02 -158.94 -42.72
N GLU A 35 -30.18 -158.53 -43.26
CA GLU A 35 -30.53 -157.13 -43.46
C GLU A 35 -30.58 -156.34 -42.15
N SER A 36 -31.27 -156.89 -41.13
CA SER A 36 -31.41 -156.23 -39.82
C SER A 36 -30.05 -155.96 -39.16
N PHE A 37 -29.12 -156.92 -39.24
CA PHE A 37 -27.77 -156.79 -38.72
C PHE A 37 -26.95 -155.74 -39.48
N ASN A 38 -27.06 -155.70 -40.82
CA ASN A 38 -26.37 -154.69 -41.63
C ASN A 38 -26.90 -153.27 -41.36
N ARG A 39 -28.22 -153.10 -41.21
CA ARG A 39 -28.84 -151.83 -40.81
C ARG A 39 -28.34 -151.39 -39.42
N LEU A 40 -28.33 -152.29 -38.44
CA LEU A 40 -27.83 -152.02 -37.09
C LEU A 40 -26.33 -151.64 -37.09
N LYS A 41 -25.51 -152.33 -37.89
CA LYS A 41 -24.08 -152.04 -38.04
C LYS A 41 -23.84 -150.63 -38.61
N ILE A 42 -24.61 -150.19 -39.60
CA ILE A 42 -24.54 -148.84 -40.17
C ILE A 42 -24.91 -147.80 -39.09
N ILE A 43 -26.04 -147.99 -38.41
CA ILE A 43 -26.51 -147.10 -37.32
C ILE A 43 -25.45 -146.98 -36.21
N ALA A 44 -24.79 -148.09 -35.83
CA ALA A 44 -23.73 -148.07 -34.82
C ALA A 44 -22.50 -147.24 -35.26
N HIS A 45 -22.05 -147.37 -36.51
CA HIS A 45 -20.93 -146.57 -37.02
C HIS A 45 -21.31 -145.09 -37.17
N GLU A 46 -22.54 -144.80 -37.58
CA GLU A 46 -23.04 -143.43 -37.68
C GLU A 46 -23.19 -142.76 -36.30
N ALA A 47 -23.62 -143.52 -35.28
CA ALA A 47 -23.68 -143.06 -33.89
C ALA A 47 -22.28 -142.81 -33.30
N ILE A 48 -21.30 -143.68 -33.57
CA ILE A 48 -19.90 -143.47 -33.17
C ILE A 48 -19.35 -142.22 -33.85
N LYS A 49 -19.58 -142.05 -35.17
CA LYS A 49 -19.15 -140.88 -35.92
C LYS A 49 -19.74 -139.58 -35.35
N LYS A 50 -21.06 -139.54 -35.12
CA LYS A 50 -21.76 -138.39 -34.52
C LYS A 50 -21.28 -138.08 -33.10
N ARG A 51 -20.91 -139.09 -32.30
CA ARG A 51 -20.27 -138.90 -30.99
C ARG A 51 -18.89 -138.23 -31.13
N ASP A 52 -18.05 -138.70 -32.05
CA ASP A 52 -16.71 -138.14 -32.25
C ASP A 52 -16.72 -136.75 -32.92
N GLU A 53 -17.75 -136.45 -33.72
CA GLU A 53 -18.03 -135.11 -34.24
C GLU A 53 -18.47 -134.17 -33.11
N ALA A 54 -19.48 -134.54 -32.32
CA ALA A 54 -19.94 -133.76 -31.17
C ALA A 54 -18.87 -133.59 -30.07
N LEU A 55 -17.93 -134.53 -29.92
CA LEU A 55 -16.79 -134.38 -29.01
C LEU A 55 -15.79 -133.34 -29.53
N ARG A 56 -15.47 -133.31 -30.83
CA ARG A 56 -14.63 -132.24 -31.41
C ARG A 56 -15.30 -130.88 -31.32
N GLU A 57 -16.58 -130.79 -31.67
CA GLU A 57 -17.37 -129.56 -31.53
C GLU A 57 -17.38 -129.06 -30.08
N LYS A 58 -17.44 -129.96 -29.09
CA LYS A 58 -17.30 -129.62 -27.66
C LYS A 58 -15.89 -129.17 -27.29
N GLU A 59 -14.84 -129.81 -27.81
CA GLU A 59 -13.44 -129.42 -27.58
C GLU A 59 -13.17 -128.01 -28.14
N ASP A 60 -13.60 -127.74 -29.38
CA ASP A 60 -13.50 -126.43 -30.03
C ASP A 60 -14.37 -125.37 -29.31
N ALA A 61 -15.55 -125.75 -28.81
CA ALA A 61 -16.39 -124.88 -27.96
C ALA A 61 -15.73 -124.57 -26.60
N LEU A 62 -14.98 -125.51 -26.00
CA LEU A 62 -14.21 -125.25 -24.79
C LEU A 62 -13.03 -124.32 -25.07
N ILE A 63 -12.24 -124.59 -26.12
CA ILE A 63 -11.08 -123.77 -26.52
C ILE A 63 -11.51 -122.33 -26.89
N SER A 64 -12.67 -122.15 -27.53
CA SER A 64 -13.21 -120.83 -27.84
C SER A 64 -13.80 -120.12 -26.61
N ASN A 65 -14.43 -120.84 -25.69
CA ASN A 65 -14.90 -120.29 -24.41
C ASN A 65 -13.74 -119.87 -23.49
N GLU A 66 -12.65 -120.65 -23.44
CA GLU A 66 -11.42 -120.26 -22.73
C GLU A 66 -10.81 -118.98 -23.33
N LYS A 67 -10.70 -118.87 -24.66
CA LYS A 67 -10.26 -117.65 -25.33
C LYS A 67 -11.13 -116.45 -24.97
N LEU A 68 -12.45 -116.57 -25.13
CA LEU A 68 -13.41 -115.51 -24.76
C LEU A 68 -13.32 -115.13 -23.27
N SER A 69 -13.07 -116.09 -22.38
CA SER A 69 -12.83 -115.84 -20.96
C SER A 69 -11.54 -115.04 -20.72
N THR A 70 -10.46 -115.36 -21.44
CA THR A 70 -9.21 -114.56 -21.36
C THR A 70 -9.35 -113.17 -21.96
N GLU A 71 -10.07 -113.01 -23.08
CA GLU A 71 -10.37 -111.72 -23.70
C GLU A 71 -11.24 -110.86 -22.77
N LEU A 72 -12.26 -111.45 -22.13
CA LEU A 72 -13.08 -110.80 -21.11
C LEU A 72 -12.24 -110.34 -19.92
N ALA A 73 -11.31 -111.17 -19.44
CA ALA A 73 -10.42 -110.84 -18.32
C ALA A 73 -9.47 -109.66 -18.66
N ILE A 74 -8.95 -109.61 -19.89
CA ILE A 74 -8.15 -108.49 -20.40
C ILE A 74 -9.01 -107.22 -20.49
N ALA A 75 -10.18 -107.29 -21.13
CA ALA A 75 -11.10 -106.16 -21.28
C ALA A 75 -11.60 -105.61 -19.94
N LEU A 76 -11.82 -106.47 -18.93
CA LEU A 76 -12.15 -106.05 -17.57
C LEU A 76 -10.99 -105.32 -16.89
N LYS A 77 -9.74 -105.79 -17.10
CA LYS A 77 -8.54 -105.11 -16.57
C LYS A 77 -8.35 -103.74 -17.21
N GLU A 78 -8.50 -103.62 -18.53
CA GLU A 78 -8.43 -102.34 -19.26
C GLU A 78 -9.57 -101.38 -18.86
N ARG A 79 -10.78 -101.90 -18.64
CA ARG A 79 -11.91 -101.14 -18.09
C ARG A 79 -11.61 -100.62 -16.67
N ASP A 80 -10.98 -101.43 -15.83
CA ASP A 80 -10.69 -101.04 -14.44
C ASP A 80 -9.48 -100.10 -14.34
N GLU A 81 -8.52 -100.20 -15.26
CA GLU A 81 -7.42 -99.23 -15.41
C GLU A 81 -7.92 -97.89 -15.95
N SER A 82 -8.80 -97.89 -16.96
CA SER A 82 -9.45 -96.67 -17.47
C SER A 82 -10.42 -96.05 -16.46
N ALA A 83 -11.13 -96.84 -15.65
CA ALA A 83 -11.95 -96.34 -14.54
C ALA A 83 -11.10 -95.62 -13.47
N LYS A 84 -9.95 -96.20 -13.09
CA LYS A 84 -8.98 -95.54 -12.18
C LYS A 84 -8.40 -94.25 -12.77
N ALA A 85 -8.12 -94.23 -14.08
CA ALA A 85 -7.68 -93.02 -14.78
C ALA A 85 -8.76 -91.92 -14.77
N ILE A 86 -10.03 -92.28 -15.00
CA ILE A 86 -11.19 -91.40 -14.91
C ILE A 86 -11.36 -90.85 -13.48
N GLU A 87 -11.24 -91.69 -12.46
CA GLU A 87 -11.34 -91.24 -11.06
C GLU A 87 -10.18 -90.31 -10.69
N THR A 88 -8.95 -90.66 -11.06
CA THR A 88 -7.75 -89.82 -10.83
C THR A 88 -7.92 -88.46 -11.51
N GLY A 89 -8.40 -88.43 -12.76
CA GLY A 89 -8.74 -87.20 -13.49
C GLY A 89 -9.80 -86.37 -12.78
N ALA A 90 -10.85 -87.00 -12.24
CA ALA A 90 -11.87 -86.31 -11.44
C ALA A 90 -11.28 -85.70 -10.15
N GLN A 91 -10.43 -86.42 -9.43
CA GLN A 91 -9.76 -85.92 -8.22
C GLN A 91 -8.80 -84.76 -8.54
N MET A 92 -8.04 -84.84 -9.63
CA MET A 92 -7.19 -83.74 -10.12
C MET A 92 -8.00 -82.50 -10.52
N LEU A 93 -9.15 -82.69 -11.17
CA LEU A 93 -10.07 -81.61 -11.51
C LEU A 93 -10.63 -80.90 -10.27
N VAL A 94 -11.06 -81.65 -9.24
CA VAL A 94 -11.57 -81.09 -7.97
C VAL A 94 -10.48 -80.33 -7.20
N THR A 95 -9.32 -80.94 -7.02
CA THR A 95 -8.19 -80.33 -6.29
C THR A 95 -7.62 -79.12 -7.02
N GLY A 96 -7.55 -79.16 -8.35
CA GLY A 96 -7.16 -78.03 -9.20
C GLY A 96 -8.06 -76.81 -9.01
N ILE A 97 -9.39 -76.99 -9.14
CA ILE A 97 -10.33 -75.87 -8.96
C ILE A 97 -10.36 -75.36 -7.52
N GLU A 98 -10.13 -76.21 -6.52
CA GLU A 98 -9.96 -75.78 -5.13
C GLU A 98 -8.71 -74.93 -4.90
N MET A 99 -7.57 -75.28 -5.50
CA MET A 99 -6.35 -74.46 -5.40
C MET A 99 -6.53 -73.09 -6.07
N ILE A 100 -7.24 -73.03 -7.20
CA ILE A 100 -7.63 -71.75 -7.83
C ILE A 100 -8.56 -70.97 -6.90
N SER A 101 -9.60 -71.62 -6.36
CA SER A 101 -10.56 -71.01 -5.41
C SER A 101 -9.89 -70.43 -4.17
N ARG A 102 -8.87 -71.09 -3.62
CA ARG A 102 -8.06 -70.59 -2.49
C ARG A 102 -7.20 -69.39 -2.86
N LYS A 103 -6.70 -69.28 -4.11
CA LYS A 103 -5.92 -68.10 -4.55
C LYS A 103 -6.77 -66.85 -4.74
N VAL A 104 -8.07 -66.99 -5.01
CA VAL A 104 -9.00 -65.86 -5.21
C VAL A 104 -9.89 -65.56 -3.99
N SER A 105 -9.67 -66.24 -2.85
CA SER A 105 -10.50 -66.09 -1.64
C SER A 105 -10.56 -64.66 -1.11
N ASN A 106 -9.51 -63.86 -1.35
CA ASN A 106 -9.42 -62.45 -0.97
C ASN A 106 -10.51 -61.59 -1.64
N PHE A 107 -11.05 -62.01 -2.78
CA PHE A 107 -12.17 -61.35 -3.45
C PHE A 107 -13.51 -61.94 -3.00
N LYS A 108 -13.59 -63.27 -2.88
CA LYS A 108 -14.82 -64.03 -2.57
C LYS A 108 -14.52 -65.48 -2.21
N ASN A 109 -15.23 -66.03 -1.23
CA ASN A 109 -15.02 -67.42 -0.77
C ASN A 109 -15.80 -68.43 -1.64
N PHE A 110 -15.17 -68.98 -2.68
CA PHE A 110 -15.77 -70.00 -3.56
C PHE A 110 -15.70 -71.45 -3.03
N THR A 111 -15.09 -71.66 -1.85
CA THR A 111 -14.90 -72.97 -1.23
C THR A 111 -16.11 -73.44 -0.41
N SER A 112 -16.98 -72.53 0.01
CA SER A 112 -18.19 -72.85 0.78
C SER A 112 -19.21 -73.62 -0.07
N GLY A 113 -19.55 -74.84 0.35
CA GLY A 113 -20.60 -75.67 -0.27
C GLY A 113 -20.14 -76.75 -1.25
N GLY A 114 -18.82 -76.90 -1.49
CA GLY A 114 -18.30 -77.91 -2.43
C GLY A 114 -18.47 -77.50 -3.90
N LEU A 115 -18.36 -78.44 -4.85
CA LEU A 115 -18.53 -78.15 -6.28
C LEU A 115 -20.02 -77.89 -6.62
N PRO A 116 -20.34 -76.88 -7.45
CA PRO A 116 -21.69 -76.69 -7.98
C PRO A 116 -22.20 -77.95 -8.70
N ARG A 117 -23.29 -78.54 -8.21
CA ARG A 117 -23.90 -79.75 -8.78
C ARG A 117 -24.96 -79.40 -9.83
N SER A 118 -25.19 -80.32 -10.76
CA SER A 118 -26.28 -80.29 -11.75
C SER A 118 -27.03 -81.61 -11.72
N HIS A 119 -28.36 -81.56 -11.80
CA HIS A 119 -29.21 -82.75 -11.90
C HIS A 119 -29.16 -83.41 -13.29
N LYS A 120 -28.52 -82.79 -14.29
CA LYS A 120 -28.43 -83.31 -15.67
C LYS A 120 -27.20 -84.19 -15.93
N TYR A 121 -26.24 -84.24 -15.00
CA TYR A 121 -24.97 -84.94 -15.19
C TYR A 121 -24.63 -85.79 -13.97
N THR A 122 -23.98 -86.93 -14.20
CA THR A 122 -23.51 -87.88 -13.19
C THR A 122 -22.04 -88.24 -13.44
N GLY A 123 -21.38 -88.87 -12.47
CA GLY A 123 -19.96 -89.28 -12.58
C GLY A 123 -19.02 -88.13 -12.93
N LEU A 124 -18.03 -88.40 -13.80
CA LEU A 124 -17.05 -87.41 -14.27
C LEU A 124 -17.72 -86.16 -14.87
N SER A 125 -18.81 -86.31 -15.61
CA SER A 125 -19.52 -85.20 -16.25
C SER A 125 -20.11 -84.21 -15.23
N ALA A 126 -20.50 -84.68 -14.04
CA ALA A 126 -20.95 -83.83 -12.94
C ALA A 126 -19.79 -83.01 -12.35
N VAL A 127 -18.61 -83.65 -12.21
CA VAL A 127 -17.38 -82.99 -11.74
C VAL A 127 -16.94 -81.93 -12.74
N ALA A 128 -16.88 -82.27 -14.03
CA ALA A 128 -16.53 -81.34 -15.11
C ALA A 128 -17.47 -80.13 -15.15
N TYR A 129 -18.80 -80.35 -15.05
CA TYR A 129 -19.77 -79.25 -14.95
C TYR A 129 -19.50 -78.34 -13.74
N GLY A 130 -19.25 -78.91 -12.56
CA GLY A 130 -18.98 -78.14 -11.35
C GLY A 130 -17.67 -77.34 -11.40
N VAL A 131 -16.63 -77.89 -12.04
CA VAL A 131 -15.38 -77.17 -12.31
C VAL A 131 -15.63 -76.00 -13.26
N ILE A 132 -16.31 -76.23 -14.39
CA ILE A 132 -16.61 -75.20 -15.39
C ILE A 132 -17.45 -74.08 -14.74
N LYS A 133 -18.53 -74.43 -14.03
CA LYS A 133 -19.39 -73.44 -13.37
C LYS A 133 -18.62 -72.62 -12.33
N ARG A 134 -17.83 -73.24 -11.43
CA ARG A 134 -17.04 -72.46 -10.46
C ARG A 134 -15.94 -71.64 -11.13
N THR A 135 -15.37 -72.11 -12.24
CA THR A 135 -14.40 -71.33 -13.03
C THR A 135 -15.05 -70.06 -13.57
N ASN A 136 -16.27 -70.15 -14.10
CA ASN A 136 -17.03 -68.99 -14.56
C ASN A 136 -17.35 -68.04 -13.39
N GLU A 137 -17.85 -68.54 -12.26
CA GLU A 137 -18.13 -67.73 -11.05
C GLU A 137 -16.88 -66.98 -10.54
N ILE A 138 -15.69 -67.60 -10.67
CA ILE A 138 -14.39 -66.98 -10.35
C ILE A 138 -13.99 -65.93 -11.38
N VAL A 139 -14.16 -66.20 -12.68
CA VAL A 139 -13.84 -65.25 -13.76
C VAL A 139 -14.76 -64.03 -13.72
N GLU A 140 -16.05 -64.22 -13.54
CA GLU A 140 -17.04 -63.14 -13.39
C GLU A 140 -16.69 -62.21 -12.21
N GLU A 141 -16.31 -62.78 -11.06
CA GLU A 141 -15.88 -61.99 -9.91
C GLU A 141 -14.54 -61.27 -10.17
N LEU A 142 -13.55 -61.93 -10.79
CA LEU A 142 -12.28 -61.28 -11.13
C LEU A 142 -12.48 -60.12 -12.12
N VAL A 143 -13.34 -60.28 -13.12
CA VAL A 143 -13.73 -59.20 -14.05
C VAL A 143 -14.38 -58.05 -13.29
N ARG A 144 -15.36 -58.33 -12.42
CA ARG A 144 -16.02 -57.32 -11.56
C ARG A 144 -15.03 -56.54 -10.69
N GLN A 145 -14.01 -57.20 -10.14
CA GLN A 145 -12.95 -56.57 -9.35
C GLN A 145 -12.03 -55.70 -10.24
N ILE A 146 -11.64 -56.19 -11.42
CA ILE A 146 -10.84 -55.43 -12.40
C ILE A 146 -11.59 -54.17 -12.85
N GLU A 147 -12.90 -54.27 -13.13
CA GLU A 147 -13.75 -53.13 -13.50
C GLU A 147 -13.87 -52.12 -12.35
N SER A 148 -14.06 -52.57 -11.11
CA SER A 148 -14.12 -51.71 -9.91
C SER A 148 -12.80 -50.95 -9.67
N ILE A 149 -11.66 -51.63 -9.84
CA ILE A 149 -10.33 -51.04 -9.74
C ILE A 149 -10.08 -50.08 -10.92
N ALA A 150 -10.52 -50.42 -12.13
CA ALA A 150 -10.39 -49.55 -13.30
C ALA A 150 -11.22 -48.26 -13.15
N LYS A 151 -12.45 -48.37 -12.60
CA LYS A 151 -13.35 -47.27 -12.31
C LYS A 151 -12.77 -46.32 -11.27
N SER A 152 -12.40 -46.83 -10.09
CA SER A 152 -11.81 -46.02 -9.02
C SER A 152 -10.47 -45.37 -9.42
N ARG A 153 -9.62 -46.07 -10.18
CA ARG A 153 -8.41 -45.49 -10.78
C ARG A 153 -8.72 -44.36 -11.78
N ASN A 154 -9.76 -44.49 -12.59
CA ASN A 154 -10.15 -43.43 -13.53
C ASN A 154 -10.80 -42.24 -12.81
N GLU A 155 -11.57 -42.47 -11.76
CA GLU A 155 -12.11 -41.41 -10.88
C GLU A 155 -10.98 -40.62 -10.21
N ALA A 156 -9.98 -41.30 -9.66
CA ALA A 156 -8.77 -40.65 -9.12
C ALA A 156 -7.98 -39.87 -10.19
N ARG A 157 -7.89 -40.38 -11.43
CA ARG A 157 -7.27 -39.65 -12.55
C ARG A 157 -8.06 -38.38 -12.89
N VAL A 158 -9.39 -38.46 -12.98
CA VAL A 158 -10.25 -37.29 -13.28
C VAL A 158 -10.18 -36.25 -12.16
N GLN A 159 -10.14 -36.67 -10.88
CA GLN A 159 -9.92 -35.76 -9.76
C GLN A 159 -8.54 -35.07 -9.83
N MET A 160 -7.48 -35.82 -10.18
CA MET A 160 -6.14 -35.25 -10.38
C MET A 160 -6.11 -34.28 -11.58
N GLU A 161 -6.78 -34.60 -12.68
CA GLU A 161 -6.91 -33.72 -13.84
C GLU A 161 -7.69 -32.44 -13.49
N GLN A 162 -8.79 -32.53 -12.74
CA GLN A 162 -9.52 -31.37 -12.20
C GLN A 162 -8.61 -30.50 -11.33
N ARG A 163 -7.89 -31.10 -10.36
CA ARG A 163 -6.94 -30.36 -9.50
C ARG A 163 -5.82 -29.68 -10.30
N ASN A 164 -5.34 -30.31 -11.38
CA ASN A 164 -4.35 -29.69 -12.26
C ASN A 164 -4.93 -28.48 -13.01
N TYR A 165 -6.20 -28.50 -13.42
CA TYR A 165 -6.86 -27.33 -14.00
C TYR A 165 -7.10 -26.21 -12.96
N GLU A 166 -7.50 -26.54 -11.74
CA GLU A 166 -7.62 -25.58 -10.62
C GLU A 166 -6.27 -24.88 -10.36
N ILE A 167 -5.19 -25.65 -10.20
CA ILE A 167 -3.82 -25.12 -10.02
C ILE A 167 -3.39 -24.26 -11.22
N ALA A 168 -3.70 -24.65 -12.45
CA ALA A 168 -3.36 -23.85 -13.64
C ALA A 168 -4.09 -22.49 -13.67
N ILE A 169 -5.34 -22.44 -13.18
CA ILE A 169 -6.10 -21.19 -13.03
C ILE A 169 -5.51 -20.32 -11.92
N GLU A 170 -5.22 -20.89 -10.75
CA GLU A 170 -4.57 -20.20 -9.63
C GLU A 170 -3.21 -19.60 -10.04
N VAL A 171 -2.36 -20.38 -10.72
CA VAL A 171 -1.08 -19.90 -11.26
C VAL A 171 -1.28 -18.78 -12.28
N SER A 172 -2.24 -18.90 -13.20
CA SER A 172 -2.55 -17.84 -14.18
C SER A 172 -2.99 -16.53 -13.51
N GLN A 173 -3.75 -16.61 -12.42
CA GLN A 173 -4.15 -15.44 -11.63
C GLN A 173 -2.97 -14.81 -10.88
N LEU A 174 -2.10 -15.64 -10.29
CA LEU A 174 -0.87 -15.18 -9.64
C LEU A 174 0.09 -14.51 -10.65
N GLU A 175 0.27 -15.08 -11.84
CA GLU A 175 1.06 -14.46 -12.92
C GLU A 175 0.47 -13.11 -13.36
N ALA A 176 -0.85 -13.01 -13.51
CA ALA A 176 -1.52 -11.75 -13.84
C ALA A 176 -1.30 -10.66 -12.77
N THR A 177 -1.46 -11.00 -11.48
CA THR A 177 -1.21 -10.05 -10.38
C THR A 177 0.27 -9.65 -10.27
N ILE A 178 1.20 -10.59 -10.46
CA ILE A 178 2.65 -10.31 -10.51
C ILE A 178 2.98 -9.36 -11.66
N ASN A 179 2.36 -9.52 -12.83
CA ASN A 179 2.58 -8.62 -13.97
C ASN A 179 2.02 -7.21 -13.72
N GLY A 180 0.82 -7.09 -13.13
CA GLY A 180 0.27 -5.79 -12.70
C GLY A 180 1.17 -5.06 -11.70
N LEU A 181 1.67 -5.78 -10.68
CA LEU A 181 2.62 -5.23 -9.70
C LEU A 181 3.95 -4.83 -10.34
N ARG A 182 4.45 -5.56 -11.33
CA ARG A 182 5.66 -5.19 -12.10
C ARG A 182 5.45 -3.91 -12.91
N GLU A 183 4.30 -3.74 -13.54
CA GLU A 183 3.95 -2.49 -14.21
C GLU A 183 3.86 -1.31 -13.24
N GLU A 184 3.22 -1.49 -12.08
CA GLU A 184 3.17 -0.45 -11.04
C GLU A 184 4.54 -0.05 -10.53
N VAL A 185 5.43 -1.02 -10.27
CA VAL A 185 6.82 -0.75 -9.88
C VAL A 185 7.54 0.03 -10.97
N SER A 186 7.41 -0.37 -12.25
CA SER A 186 8.01 0.35 -13.38
C SER A 186 7.53 1.80 -13.48
N LYS A 187 6.21 2.03 -13.35
CA LYS A 187 5.59 3.37 -13.33
C LYS A 187 6.11 4.21 -12.16
N LYS A 188 6.22 3.62 -10.96
CA LYS A 188 6.75 4.28 -9.75
C LYS A 188 8.24 4.59 -9.85
N THR A 189 9.06 3.71 -10.42
CA THR A 189 10.48 3.98 -10.71
C THR A 189 10.64 5.16 -11.68
N CYS A 190 9.91 5.18 -12.80
CA CYS A 190 9.97 6.29 -13.75
C CYS A 190 9.57 7.64 -13.12
N PHE A 191 8.62 7.64 -12.18
CA PHE A 191 8.25 8.83 -11.42
C PHE A 191 9.38 9.28 -10.46
N ILE A 192 10.05 8.35 -9.79
CA ILE A 192 11.23 8.63 -8.94
C ILE A 192 12.37 9.23 -9.79
N ASP A 193 12.71 8.63 -10.93
CA ASP A 193 13.75 9.15 -11.84
C ASP A 193 13.48 10.61 -12.26
N ASN A 194 12.21 11.01 -12.37
CA ASN A 194 11.82 12.37 -12.74
C ASN A 194 11.84 13.35 -11.55
N LEU A 195 11.51 12.88 -10.34
CA LEU A 195 11.71 13.65 -9.11
C LEU A 195 13.20 13.89 -8.85
N GLU A 196 14.05 12.89 -9.00
CA GLU A 196 15.51 13.02 -8.82
C GLU A 196 16.11 14.08 -9.76
N LYS A 197 15.70 14.10 -11.04
CA LYS A 197 16.10 15.15 -12.00
C LYS A 197 15.63 16.54 -11.55
N SER A 198 14.40 16.67 -11.06
CA SER A 198 13.85 17.95 -10.59
C SER A 198 14.53 18.45 -9.30
N VAL A 199 14.94 17.54 -8.41
CA VAL A 199 15.75 17.87 -7.23
C VAL A 199 17.13 18.36 -7.67
N ALA A 200 17.83 17.62 -8.54
CA ALA A 200 19.15 18.02 -9.02
C ALA A 200 19.15 19.38 -9.74
N GLU A 201 18.09 19.70 -10.50
CA GLU A 201 17.92 21.02 -11.11
C GLU A 201 17.72 22.13 -10.06
N LYS A 202 16.94 21.85 -9.01
CA LYS A 202 16.71 22.79 -7.90
C LYS A 202 17.97 23.00 -7.06
N ASP A 203 18.74 21.97 -6.78
CA ASP A 203 20.02 22.07 -6.06
C ASP A 203 21.04 22.91 -6.85
N GLY A 204 21.05 22.81 -8.19
CA GLY A 204 21.81 23.70 -9.07
C GLY A 204 21.38 25.17 -8.94
N LYS A 205 20.07 25.44 -8.94
CA LYS A 205 19.51 26.79 -8.74
C LYS A 205 19.79 27.34 -7.33
N ILE A 206 19.71 26.51 -6.30
CA ILE A 206 20.06 26.86 -4.91
C ILE A 206 21.54 27.25 -4.84
N SER A 207 22.43 26.45 -5.45
CA SER A 207 23.88 26.74 -5.50
C SER A 207 24.19 28.09 -6.16
N GLU A 208 23.42 28.49 -7.18
CA GLU A 208 23.55 29.83 -7.77
C GLU A 208 23.06 30.94 -6.82
N VAL A 209 21.88 30.76 -6.21
CA VAL A 209 21.33 31.73 -5.24
C VAL A 209 22.25 31.91 -4.03
N GLU A 210 22.84 30.85 -3.50
CA GLU A 210 23.84 30.93 -2.42
C GLU A 210 25.06 31.76 -2.83
N LYS A 211 25.57 31.57 -4.05
CA LYS A 211 26.66 32.37 -4.61
C LYS A 211 26.28 33.85 -4.77
N GLN A 212 25.04 34.15 -5.20
CA GLN A 212 24.53 35.52 -5.27
C GLN A 212 24.40 36.16 -3.87
N VAL A 213 23.90 35.41 -2.88
CA VAL A 213 23.78 35.84 -1.47
C VAL A 213 25.15 36.10 -0.83
N LEU A 214 26.18 35.30 -1.15
CA LEU A 214 27.56 35.57 -0.73
C LEU A 214 28.12 36.87 -1.35
N GLY A 215 27.84 37.12 -2.63
CA GLY A 215 28.22 38.38 -3.30
C GLY A 215 27.53 39.61 -2.69
N LEU A 216 26.23 39.52 -2.42
CA LEU A 216 25.46 40.56 -1.71
C LEU A 216 26.02 40.81 -0.31
N ARG A 217 26.35 39.74 0.45
CA ARG A 217 26.95 39.84 1.79
C ARG A 217 28.29 40.57 1.78
N GLN A 218 29.14 40.34 0.77
CA GLN A 218 30.40 41.09 0.63
C GLN A 218 30.13 42.58 0.37
N MET A 219 29.21 42.91 -0.55
CA MET A 219 28.89 44.32 -0.81
C MET A 219 28.31 45.03 0.42
N VAL A 220 27.48 44.36 1.23
CA VAL A 220 27.01 44.91 2.52
C VAL A 220 28.19 45.17 3.46
N SER A 221 29.15 44.25 3.60
CA SER A 221 30.38 44.46 4.39
C SER A 221 31.18 45.68 3.90
N ASP A 222 31.30 45.85 2.58
CA ASP A 222 32.03 46.99 1.98
C ASP A 222 31.30 48.33 2.22
N TYR A 223 29.96 48.33 2.23
CA TYR A 223 29.16 49.51 2.59
C TYR A 223 29.23 49.83 4.09
N ASP A 224 29.18 48.82 4.96
CA ASP A 224 29.40 48.95 6.40
C ASP A 224 30.75 49.61 6.72
N HIS A 225 31.84 49.18 6.05
CA HIS A 225 33.16 49.78 6.20
C HIS A 225 33.18 51.25 5.74
N LYS A 226 32.48 51.58 4.64
CA LYS A 226 32.35 52.97 4.16
C LYS A 226 31.55 53.83 5.15
N LEU A 227 30.46 53.32 5.71
CA LEU A 227 29.64 54.01 6.70
C LEU A 227 30.43 54.30 7.98
N ARG A 228 31.10 53.29 8.56
CA ARG A 228 31.95 53.46 9.76
C ARG A 228 33.08 54.48 9.53
N ASN A 229 33.66 54.52 8.33
CA ASN A 229 34.68 55.51 7.95
C ASN A 229 34.11 56.95 7.84
N LEU A 230 32.85 57.11 7.44
CA LEU A 230 32.18 58.41 7.44
C LEU A 230 31.77 58.85 8.86
N GLU A 231 31.27 57.92 9.67
CA GLU A 231 30.93 58.11 11.08
C GLU A 231 32.14 58.59 11.90
N LEU A 232 33.27 57.89 11.80
CA LEU A 232 34.55 58.31 12.43
C LEU A 232 35.01 59.71 11.98
N LYS A 233 34.75 60.10 10.71
CA LYS A 233 35.06 61.45 10.22
C LYS A 233 34.14 62.50 10.82
N MET A 234 32.84 62.23 10.91
CA MET A 234 31.88 63.13 11.57
C MET A 234 32.23 63.32 13.06
N ASP A 235 32.61 62.25 13.76
CA ASP A 235 32.99 62.32 15.16
C ASP A 235 34.32 63.06 15.40
N SER A 236 35.30 62.92 14.51
CA SER A 236 36.53 63.74 14.56
C SER A 236 36.30 65.23 14.29
N GLN A 237 35.20 65.61 13.63
CA GLN A 237 34.80 67.02 13.43
C GLN A 237 34.03 67.59 14.63
N ARG A 238 33.34 66.74 15.41
CA ARG A 238 32.54 67.14 16.58
C ARG A 238 33.30 68.01 17.59
N PRO A 239 34.53 67.69 18.06
CA PRO A 239 35.24 68.53 19.02
C PRO A 239 35.68 69.88 18.44
N LEU A 240 36.10 69.94 17.17
CA LEU A 240 36.53 71.19 16.51
C LEU A 240 35.39 72.22 16.46
N LEU A 241 34.16 71.74 16.29
CA LEU A 241 32.95 72.55 16.28
C LEU A 241 32.55 73.03 17.68
N VAL A 242 32.72 72.19 18.71
CA VAL A 242 32.54 72.57 20.12
C VAL A 242 33.53 73.67 20.51
N ASP A 243 34.80 73.56 20.11
CA ASP A 243 35.81 74.60 20.33
C ASP A 243 35.47 75.89 19.59
N HIS A 244 35.07 75.81 18.31
CA HIS A 244 34.64 76.98 17.56
C HIS A 244 33.48 77.72 18.24
N LEU A 245 32.44 76.99 18.67
CA LEU A 245 31.25 77.54 19.32
C LEU A 245 31.58 78.16 20.69
N ASN A 246 32.53 77.57 21.42
CA ASN A 246 33.13 78.12 22.65
C ASN A 246 33.86 79.46 22.39
N TYR A 247 34.63 79.59 21.31
CA TYR A 247 35.21 80.88 20.90
C TYR A 247 34.15 81.90 20.47
N VAL A 248 33.09 81.46 19.77
CA VAL A 248 31.97 82.31 19.34
C VAL A 248 31.26 82.95 20.55
N SER A 249 30.90 82.18 21.59
CA SER A 249 30.35 82.78 22.83
C SER A 249 31.35 83.77 23.44
N LYS A 250 32.61 83.38 23.65
CA LYS A 250 33.64 84.25 24.25
C LYS A 250 33.85 85.58 23.54
N ILE A 251 33.68 85.62 22.21
CA ILE A 251 33.78 86.87 21.43
C ILE A 251 32.47 87.64 21.49
N HIS A 252 31.31 86.97 21.42
CA HIS A 252 29.98 87.56 21.59
C HIS A 252 29.85 88.29 22.95
N ASP A 253 30.21 87.61 24.04
CA ASP A 253 30.18 88.13 25.40
C ASP A 253 31.08 89.38 25.55
N ARG A 254 32.31 89.33 24.99
CA ARG A 254 33.24 90.48 24.97
C ARG A 254 32.73 91.65 24.13
N LEU A 255 32.11 91.39 22.98
CA LEU A 255 31.51 92.44 22.15
C LEU A 255 30.35 93.10 22.89
N TYR A 256 29.54 92.33 23.60
CA TYR A 256 28.43 92.84 24.41
C TYR A 256 28.92 93.74 25.56
N ASP A 257 29.98 93.34 26.28
CA ASP A 257 30.62 94.18 27.29
C ASP A 257 31.15 95.50 26.70
N VAL A 258 31.71 95.49 25.47
CA VAL A 258 32.13 96.71 24.79
C VAL A 258 30.94 97.60 24.40
N VAL A 259 29.82 97.05 23.90
CA VAL A 259 28.58 97.84 23.67
C VAL A 259 28.15 98.53 24.96
N LYS A 260 28.16 97.80 26.08
CA LYS A 260 27.75 98.28 27.41
C LYS A 260 28.68 99.35 28.00
N ILE A 261 29.97 99.37 27.63
CA ILE A 261 30.94 100.41 28.04
C ILE A 261 30.83 101.66 27.17
N VAL A 262 30.51 101.50 25.87
CA VAL A 262 30.41 102.61 24.91
C VAL A 262 29.05 103.33 25.01
N ASP A 263 27.99 102.64 25.45
CA ASP A 263 26.71 103.29 25.80
C ASP A 263 26.86 104.21 27.02
N VAL A 264 26.56 105.50 26.82
CA VAL A 264 26.29 106.43 27.92
C VAL A 264 25.01 105.95 28.65
N PRO A 265 24.92 105.96 30.00
CA PRO A 265 23.87 105.24 30.75
C PRO A 265 22.39 105.64 30.55
N ASN A 266 22.06 106.49 29.58
CA ASN A 266 20.71 106.96 29.28
C ASN A 266 20.40 106.84 27.76
N LYS A 267 20.05 105.62 27.32
CA LYS A 267 19.11 105.27 26.20
C LYS A 267 19.48 103.92 25.53
N MET A 268 19.19 102.81 26.21
CA MET A 268 18.92 101.53 25.54
C MET A 268 18.04 100.65 26.44
N ASP A 269 17.00 100.04 25.89
CA ASP A 269 16.09 99.16 26.64
C ASP A 269 16.80 97.84 27.00
N GLN A 270 16.69 97.41 28.25
CA GLN A 270 17.52 96.34 28.84
C GLN A 270 17.07 94.91 28.49
N SER A 271 16.17 94.72 27.51
CA SER A 271 15.28 93.56 27.48
C SER A 271 15.68 92.34 26.62
N HIS A 272 16.56 92.48 25.61
CA HIS A 272 16.68 91.45 24.56
C HIS A 272 18.08 91.05 24.06
N LEU A 273 19.18 91.46 24.70
CA LEU A 273 20.54 91.23 24.16
C LEU A 273 21.57 90.56 25.12
N SER A 274 21.16 90.00 26.26
CA SER A 274 22.09 89.27 27.14
C SER A 274 21.51 87.93 27.63
N GLY A 275 22.35 86.89 27.56
CA GLY A 275 22.02 85.49 27.85
C GLY A 275 22.57 84.60 26.75
N SER A 276 23.64 83.84 27.04
CA SER A 276 24.38 83.06 26.03
C SER A 276 23.47 82.07 25.31
N MET A 277 23.17 82.36 24.04
CA MET A 277 22.26 81.59 23.18
C MET A 277 22.98 80.46 22.41
N PHE A 278 24.31 80.51 22.36
CA PHE A 278 25.16 79.72 21.47
C PHE A 278 26.14 78.85 22.26
N LEU A 279 25.60 78.08 23.21
CA LEU A 279 26.36 77.07 23.95
C LEU A 279 26.52 75.78 23.11
N PRO A 280 27.68 75.10 23.17
CA PRO A 280 27.81 73.76 22.65
C PRO A 280 26.83 72.81 23.33
N LYS A 281 26.01 72.12 22.54
CA LYS A 281 25.13 71.06 23.02
C LYS A 281 25.70 69.71 22.66
N GLU A 282 25.42 68.70 23.48
CA GLU A 282 25.76 67.31 23.17
C GLU A 282 24.88 66.73 22.04
N THR A 283 23.78 67.42 21.72
CA THR A 283 22.89 67.10 20.59
C THR A 283 23.48 67.53 19.25
N GLY A 284 23.83 66.56 18.39
CA GLY A 284 23.95 66.70 16.93
C GLY A 284 25.08 67.59 16.39
N LEU A 285 25.92 67.05 15.50
CA LEU A 285 26.88 67.84 14.71
C LEU A 285 26.17 68.96 13.94
N GLU A 286 25.02 68.65 13.34
CA GLU A 286 24.21 69.60 12.54
C GLU A 286 23.58 70.73 13.38
N GLU A 287 23.13 70.45 14.62
CA GLU A 287 22.59 71.49 15.50
C GLU A 287 23.70 72.43 15.97
N ASN A 288 24.89 71.91 16.30
CA ASN A 288 26.04 72.72 16.65
C ASN A 288 26.54 73.57 15.46
N ILE A 289 26.42 73.10 14.20
CA ILE A 289 26.71 73.93 13.00
C ILE A 289 25.71 75.09 12.91
N ARG A 290 24.41 74.84 13.13
CA ARG A 290 23.38 75.90 13.16
C ARG A 290 23.64 76.91 14.29
N ALA A 291 23.97 76.45 15.49
CA ALA A 291 24.30 77.29 16.64
C ALA A 291 25.54 78.16 16.38
N SER A 292 26.58 77.58 15.77
CA SER A 292 27.79 78.28 15.33
C SER A 292 27.46 79.42 14.35
N LEU A 293 26.71 79.13 13.27
CA LEU A 293 26.36 80.11 12.25
C LEU A 293 25.56 81.29 12.85
N ALA A 294 24.54 80.99 13.66
CA ALA A 294 23.73 82.01 14.31
C ALA A 294 24.53 82.86 15.33
N GLY A 295 25.50 82.26 16.02
CA GLY A 295 26.42 82.98 16.89
C GLY A 295 27.37 83.90 16.13
N MET A 296 27.94 83.46 15.00
CA MET A 296 28.76 84.31 14.12
C MET A 296 27.95 85.47 13.54
N GLU A 297 26.70 85.24 13.13
CA GLU A 297 25.78 86.32 12.72
C GLU A 297 25.54 87.34 13.85
N SER A 298 25.35 86.87 15.09
CA SER A 298 25.13 87.73 16.25
C SER A 298 26.38 88.55 16.57
N MET A 299 27.57 87.94 16.53
CA MET A 299 28.86 88.64 16.64
C MET A 299 29.03 89.72 15.56
N TYR A 300 28.66 89.45 14.30
CA TYR A 300 28.73 90.45 13.23
C TYR A 300 27.79 91.63 13.51
N LYS A 301 26.54 91.36 13.91
CA LYS A 301 25.54 92.38 14.27
C LYS A 301 26.01 93.24 15.45
N LEU A 302 26.53 92.62 16.51
CA LEU A 302 27.12 93.32 17.67
C LEU A 302 28.35 94.16 17.27
N THR A 303 29.26 93.62 16.45
CA THR A 303 30.45 94.34 15.97
C THR A 303 30.07 95.60 15.22
N ARG A 304 29.03 95.55 14.36
CA ARG A 304 28.51 96.71 13.66
C ARG A 304 28.00 97.79 14.62
N ILE A 305 27.24 97.39 15.65
CA ILE A 305 26.72 98.28 16.70
C ILE A 305 27.88 98.90 17.51
N VAL A 306 28.92 98.13 17.88
CA VAL A 306 30.12 98.65 18.55
C VAL A 306 30.78 99.74 17.71
N VAL A 307 30.98 99.50 16.41
CA VAL A 307 31.61 100.48 15.49
C VAL A 307 30.74 101.74 15.34
N GLU A 308 29.43 101.58 15.14
CA GLU A 308 28.47 102.69 15.03
C GLU A 308 28.46 103.56 16.29
N LYS A 309 28.33 102.95 17.49
CA LYS A 309 28.32 103.69 18.77
C LYS A 309 29.68 104.32 19.09
N THR A 310 30.79 103.60 18.85
CA THR A 310 32.15 104.12 19.12
C THR A 310 32.45 105.33 18.23
N LYS A 311 32.04 105.28 16.95
CA LYS A 311 32.16 106.43 16.04
C LYS A 311 31.36 107.63 16.55
N GLY A 312 30.10 107.44 16.95
CA GLY A 312 29.26 108.50 17.52
C GLY A 312 29.87 109.15 18.77
N LEU A 313 30.41 108.34 19.68
CA LEU A 313 31.09 108.81 20.89
C LEU A 313 32.38 109.59 20.55
N VAL A 314 33.18 109.12 19.59
CA VAL A 314 34.38 109.85 19.12
C VAL A 314 34.00 111.17 18.44
N GLU A 315 32.91 111.23 17.68
CA GLU A 315 32.39 112.46 17.07
C GLU A 315 31.80 113.43 18.11
N GLU A 316 31.25 112.95 19.23
CA GLU A 316 30.86 113.76 20.38
C GLU A 316 32.07 114.32 21.12
N ARG A 317 33.02 113.48 21.55
CA ARG A 317 34.27 113.93 22.20
C ARG A 317 35.08 114.88 21.29
N SER A 318 35.04 114.68 19.97
CA SER A 318 35.68 115.60 19.01
C SER A 318 35.00 116.97 18.95
N ARG A 319 33.68 117.06 19.19
CA ARG A 319 32.94 118.33 19.30
C ARG A 319 33.22 119.03 20.64
N GLU A 320 33.27 118.28 21.74
CA GLU A 320 33.69 118.79 23.05
C GLU A 320 35.13 119.33 23.03
N VAL A 321 36.09 118.58 22.47
CA VAL A 321 37.49 119.01 22.37
C VAL A 321 37.63 120.25 21.49
N LYS A 322 36.83 120.39 20.42
CA LYS A 322 36.77 121.63 19.62
C LYS A 322 36.24 122.81 20.43
N SER A 323 35.10 122.67 21.12
CA SER A 323 34.53 123.77 21.91
C SER A 323 35.43 124.18 23.09
N LEU A 324 36.10 123.22 23.74
CA LEU A 324 37.13 123.47 24.76
C LEU A 324 38.38 124.14 24.16
N SER A 325 38.82 123.75 22.97
CA SER A 325 39.91 124.42 22.25
C SER A 325 39.55 125.87 21.89
N GLU A 326 38.30 126.13 21.52
CA GLU A 326 37.78 127.48 21.26
C GLU A 326 37.65 128.33 22.54
N THR A 327 37.28 127.76 23.69
CA THR A 327 37.32 128.51 24.97
C THR A 327 38.76 128.78 25.40
N ALA A 328 39.67 127.81 25.32
CA ALA A 328 41.09 128.01 25.58
C ALA A 328 41.70 129.08 24.65
N SER A 329 41.38 129.05 23.36
CA SER A 329 41.83 130.05 22.37
C SER A 329 41.30 131.46 22.67
N ARG A 330 40.08 131.59 23.19
CA ARG A 330 39.55 132.87 23.70
C ARG A 330 40.32 133.35 24.92
N LEU A 331 40.52 132.49 25.91
CA LEU A 331 41.28 132.82 27.14
C LEU A 331 42.74 133.19 26.85
N VAL A 332 43.38 132.56 25.85
CA VAL A 332 44.72 132.95 25.38
C VAL A 332 44.71 134.35 24.76
N LYS A 333 43.73 134.67 23.90
CA LYS A 333 43.58 136.03 23.33
C LYS A 333 43.27 137.08 24.40
N GLU A 334 42.48 136.75 25.41
CA GLU A 334 42.23 137.63 26.57
C GLU A 334 43.50 137.84 27.39
N LYS A 335 44.28 136.78 27.68
CA LYS A 335 45.61 136.88 28.31
C LYS A 335 46.55 137.78 27.50
N GLU A 336 46.56 137.68 26.16
CA GLU A 336 47.35 138.55 25.29
C GLU A 336 46.83 139.99 25.28
N HIS A 337 45.51 140.20 25.35
CA HIS A 337 44.93 141.54 25.44
C HIS A 337 45.19 142.21 26.79
N ILE A 338 45.18 141.44 27.88
CA ILE A 338 45.61 141.86 29.22
C ILE A 338 47.13 142.14 29.23
N GLY A 339 47.93 141.25 28.64
CA GLY A 339 49.38 141.40 28.53
C GLY A 339 49.82 142.61 27.71
N SER A 340 49.08 142.94 26.64
CA SER A 340 49.29 144.17 25.85
C SER A 340 48.75 145.42 26.57
N ARG A 341 47.65 145.35 27.32
CA ARG A 341 47.22 146.43 28.22
C ARG A 341 48.23 146.70 29.34
N LEU A 342 48.83 145.68 29.93
CA LEU A 342 49.95 145.81 30.88
C LEU A 342 51.18 146.42 30.20
N ARG A 343 51.52 145.99 28.98
CA ARG A 343 52.63 146.57 28.19
C ARG A 343 52.39 148.04 27.83
N LEU A 344 51.14 148.42 27.54
CA LEU A 344 50.71 149.81 27.33
C LEU A 344 50.71 150.63 28.62
N ALA A 345 50.35 150.05 29.77
CA ALA A 345 50.42 150.71 31.07
C ALA A 345 51.88 150.95 31.50
N LEU A 346 52.77 149.99 31.25
CA LEU A 346 54.22 150.14 31.43
C LEU A 346 54.80 151.19 30.46
N SER A 347 54.41 151.14 29.18
CA SER A 347 54.85 152.11 28.17
C SER A 347 54.39 153.54 28.49
N ARG A 348 53.14 153.74 28.93
CA ARG A 348 52.64 155.03 29.45
C ARG A 348 53.32 155.49 30.75
N ARG A 349 54.05 154.62 31.45
CA ARG A 349 54.87 154.98 32.62
C ARG A 349 56.30 155.38 32.26
N MET A 350 56.70 155.22 30.99
CA MET A 350 58.09 155.35 30.54
C MET A 350 58.37 156.63 29.72
N THR A 351 57.34 157.43 29.38
CA THR A 351 57.45 158.53 28.40
C THR A 351 56.78 159.84 28.84
N THR A 352 57.30 160.46 29.91
CA THR A 352 57.09 161.89 30.19
C THR A 352 58.42 162.59 30.46
N GLY A 353 58.96 163.30 29.46
CA GLY A 353 60.06 164.25 29.62
C GLY A 353 61.15 164.21 28.55
N LEU A 354 61.11 165.20 27.63
CA LEU A 354 62.24 165.67 26.77
C LEU A 354 62.74 164.69 25.67
N SER A 355 63.16 165.10 24.46
CA SER A 355 63.08 166.42 23.80
C SER A 355 63.07 166.32 22.25
N SER A 356 62.32 167.21 21.61
CA SER A 356 62.57 167.88 20.30
C SER A 356 63.09 167.12 19.04
N LYS A 357 62.18 166.98 18.07
CA LYS A 357 62.21 167.66 16.75
C LYS A 357 63.24 167.25 15.65
N THR A 358 62.72 166.61 14.62
CA THR A 358 62.88 166.98 13.18
C THR A 358 61.65 166.49 12.40
N ASN A 359 61.33 167.09 11.25
CA ASN A 359 60.14 166.75 10.47
C ASN A 359 60.38 166.89 8.94
N GLU A 360 59.62 166.11 8.17
CA GLU A 360 59.39 166.21 6.71
C GLU A 360 60.58 166.25 5.73
N LEU A 361 60.76 165.15 5.00
CA LEU A 361 61.43 165.09 3.69
C LEU A 361 60.56 164.26 2.72
N PHE A 362 59.59 164.97 2.12
CA PHE A 362 58.73 164.66 0.96
C PHE A 362 58.53 163.19 0.52
N LYS A 363 57.31 162.66 0.41
CA LYS A 363 56.22 163.12 -0.49
C LYS A 363 56.58 163.15 -2.00
N VAL A 364 57.61 162.40 -2.43
CA VAL A 364 57.96 162.17 -3.85
C VAL A 364 58.23 160.67 -4.11
N ALA A 365 57.16 159.90 -4.36
CA ALA A 365 57.27 158.51 -4.85
C ALA A 365 56.01 158.01 -5.60
N GLU A 366 55.04 158.89 -5.93
CA GLU A 366 53.69 158.51 -6.39
C GLU A 366 53.46 158.75 -7.89
N ASN A 367 54.43 159.37 -8.58
CA ASN A 367 54.43 159.63 -10.02
C ASN A 367 55.75 159.13 -10.62
N GLY A 368 55.70 158.12 -11.50
CA GLY A 368 56.91 157.57 -12.14
C GLY A 368 56.68 156.57 -13.27
N PHE A 369 55.71 155.65 -13.14
CA PHE A 369 55.43 154.63 -14.19
C PHE A 369 53.97 154.63 -14.68
N ARG A 370 53.41 155.85 -14.81
CA ARG A 370 52.23 156.12 -15.66
C ARG A 370 52.65 156.47 -17.11
N GLU A 371 53.94 156.35 -17.41
CA GLU A 371 54.64 157.00 -18.53
C GLU A 371 55.17 155.98 -19.56
N ALA A 372 54.59 154.77 -19.59
CA ALA A 372 55.11 153.60 -20.31
C ALA A 372 54.21 153.04 -21.45
N GLY A 373 53.13 153.74 -21.82
CA GLY A 373 52.34 153.45 -23.03
C GLY A 373 51.23 152.38 -22.92
N ILE A 374 50.30 152.43 -23.87
CA ILE A 374 49.11 151.57 -24.03
C ILE A 374 49.05 151.18 -25.51
N ASP A 375 48.53 150.00 -25.88
CA ASP A 375 47.51 149.95 -26.95
C ASP A 375 46.64 148.66 -26.95
N PHE A 376 45.51 148.72 -27.67
CA PHE A 376 44.47 147.68 -27.76
C PHE A 376 43.65 147.84 -29.07
N LYS A 377 43.42 146.77 -29.85
CA LYS A 377 42.32 146.69 -30.86
C LYS A 377 42.09 145.30 -31.48
N PHE A 378 40.92 145.17 -32.12
CA PHE A 378 40.41 144.02 -32.89
C PHE A 378 40.28 144.39 -34.39
N CYS A 379 40.30 143.40 -35.31
CA CYS A 379 39.20 143.16 -36.29
C CYS A 379 39.46 142.01 -37.29
N ASN A 380 38.35 141.40 -37.76
CA ASN A 380 38.23 140.28 -38.71
C ASN A 380 38.46 140.66 -40.19
N HIS A 381 38.82 139.71 -41.07
CA HIS A 381 37.94 139.24 -42.19
C HIS A 381 38.51 138.10 -43.08
N LEU A 382 37.64 137.11 -43.37
CA LEU A 382 37.33 136.43 -44.65
C LEU A 382 38.42 135.96 -45.65
N GLY A 383 38.35 134.70 -46.10
CA GLY A 383 38.69 134.30 -47.49
C GLY A 383 39.30 132.91 -47.74
N ASP A 384 38.85 132.26 -48.83
CA ASP A 384 39.34 131.00 -49.47
C ASP A 384 39.29 129.71 -48.60
N GLY A 385 38.79 128.55 -49.04
CA GLY A 385 38.19 128.20 -50.33
C GLY A 385 38.70 126.88 -50.94
N LYS A 386 39.61 126.16 -50.28
CA LYS A 386 40.22 124.91 -50.79
C LYS A 386 40.37 123.77 -49.78
N ASP A 387 40.46 124.07 -48.48
CA ASP A 387 40.66 123.05 -47.45
C ASP A 387 39.42 122.14 -47.26
N GLU A 388 38.21 122.67 -47.47
CA GLU A 388 36.94 121.92 -47.33
C GLU A 388 36.90 120.61 -48.14
N ILE A 389 37.61 120.52 -49.27
CA ILE A 389 37.66 119.30 -50.09
C ILE A 389 38.57 118.24 -49.45
N TYR A 390 39.67 118.65 -48.81
CA TYR A 390 40.55 117.75 -48.05
C TYR A 390 39.94 117.35 -46.71
N ASP A 391 39.25 118.26 -46.02
CA ASP A 391 38.49 117.96 -44.81
C ASP A 391 37.32 117.01 -45.09
N LEU A 392 36.57 117.21 -46.18
CA LEU A 392 35.51 116.30 -46.60
C LEU A 392 36.05 114.92 -47.03
N ALA A 393 37.20 114.87 -47.70
CA ALA A 393 37.88 113.62 -48.04
C ALA A 393 38.38 112.89 -46.79
N GLY A 394 38.93 113.61 -45.80
CA GLY A 394 39.34 113.07 -44.51
C GLY A 394 38.16 112.59 -43.66
N ALA A 395 37.02 113.31 -43.69
CA ALA A 395 35.78 112.88 -43.07
C ALA A 395 35.24 111.60 -43.72
N LEU A 396 35.24 111.51 -45.05
CA LEU A 396 34.86 110.30 -45.80
C LEU A 396 35.79 109.12 -45.49
N ASP A 397 37.10 109.31 -45.49
CA ASP A 397 38.09 108.28 -45.15
C ASP A 397 37.92 107.78 -43.70
N ASN A 398 37.66 108.68 -42.75
CA ASN A 398 37.33 108.30 -41.37
C ASN A 398 35.99 107.55 -41.25
N ILE A 399 34.94 107.96 -41.97
CA ILE A 399 33.65 107.25 -42.03
C ILE A 399 33.82 105.86 -42.66
N ILE A 400 34.60 105.75 -43.74
CA ILE A 400 34.93 104.48 -44.39
C ILE A 400 35.67 103.57 -43.41
N LYS A 401 36.71 104.05 -42.73
CA LYS A 401 37.45 103.29 -41.70
C LYS A 401 36.56 102.86 -40.54
N GLN A 402 35.69 103.74 -40.04
CA GLN A 402 34.72 103.40 -38.99
C GLN A 402 33.77 102.28 -39.45
N SER A 403 33.23 102.40 -40.67
CA SER A 403 32.36 101.37 -41.25
C SER A 403 33.10 100.04 -41.52
N GLN A 404 34.40 100.08 -41.84
CA GLN A 404 35.22 98.88 -42.00
C GLN A 404 35.45 98.17 -40.66
N LEU A 405 35.68 98.92 -39.58
CA LEU A 405 35.76 98.35 -38.23
C LEU A 405 34.42 97.76 -37.78
N GLU A 406 33.31 98.47 -38.02
CA GLU A 406 31.95 97.98 -37.75
C GLU A 406 31.62 96.71 -38.55
N ILE A 407 32.03 96.63 -39.83
CA ILE A 407 31.90 95.41 -40.65
C ILE A 407 32.72 94.26 -40.07
N ILE A 408 33.92 94.49 -39.54
CA ILE A 408 34.76 93.45 -38.91
C ILE A 408 34.15 92.99 -37.57
N GLU A 409 33.63 93.90 -36.75
CA GLU A 409 32.94 93.57 -35.50
C GLU A 409 31.64 92.77 -35.74
N LEU A 410 30.86 93.16 -36.76
CA LEU A 410 29.71 92.39 -37.24
C LEU A 410 30.10 91.03 -37.82
N GLN A 411 31.25 90.91 -38.50
CA GLN A 411 31.76 89.61 -38.97
C GLN A 411 32.11 88.69 -37.80
N HIS A 412 32.85 89.17 -36.80
CA HIS A 412 33.20 88.38 -35.62
C HIS A 412 31.97 87.92 -34.83
N SER A 413 31.00 88.81 -34.57
CA SER A 413 29.76 88.43 -33.87
C SER A 413 28.91 87.42 -34.66
N VAL A 414 28.89 87.50 -36.00
CA VAL A 414 28.25 86.48 -36.85
C VAL A 414 29.02 85.15 -36.83
N GLU A 415 30.33 85.15 -36.65
CA GLU A 415 31.14 83.93 -36.48
C GLU A 415 30.98 83.30 -35.08
N GLU A 416 30.88 84.12 -34.04
CA GLU A 416 30.55 83.70 -32.68
C GLU A 416 29.15 83.05 -32.62
N LEU A 417 28.13 83.71 -33.18
CA LEU A 417 26.77 83.16 -33.29
C LEU A 417 26.70 81.87 -34.12
N ARG A 418 27.57 81.70 -35.15
CA ARG A 418 27.71 80.43 -35.88
C ARG A 418 28.33 79.34 -35.00
N ALA A 419 29.35 79.67 -34.20
CA ALA A 419 29.97 78.74 -33.27
C ALA A 419 28.97 78.28 -32.19
N GLU A 420 28.26 79.21 -31.55
CA GLU A 420 27.17 78.90 -30.60
C GLU A 420 26.09 78.02 -31.24
N THR A 421 25.65 78.35 -32.46
CA THR A 421 24.66 77.56 -33.21
C THR A 421 25.17 76.14 -33.50
N SER A 422 26.47 75.97 -33.78
CA SER A 422 27.06 74.64 -33.99
C SER A 422 27.09 73.81 -32.70
N LEU A 423 27.48 74.39 -31.57
CA LEU A 423 27.49 73.72 -30.26
C LEU A 423 26.08 73.35 -29.79
N LEU A 424 25.10 74.25 -30.00
CA LEU A 424 23.69 73.95 -29.73
C LEU A 424 23.16 72.81 -30.62
N LYS A 425 23.57 72.77 -31.90
CA LYS A 425 23.23 71.68 -32.82
C LYS A 425 23.85 70.34 -32.38
N GLU A 426 25.12 70.33 -31.98
CA GLU A 426 25.78 69.12 -31.46
C GLU A 426 25.10 68.61 -30.18
N HIS A 427 24.73 69.52 -29.27
CA HIS A 427 23.99 69.17 -28.06
C HIS A 427 22.60 68.58 -28.38
N VAL A 428 21.84 69.18 -29.31
CA VAL A 428 20.55 68.64 -29.76
C VAL A 428 20.70 67.28 -30.45
N GLU A 429 21.73 67.09 -31.27
CA GLU A 429 22.03 65.78 -31.87
C GLU A 429 22.41 64.72 -30.81
N ALA A 430 23.18 65.10 -29.79
CA ALA A 430 23.54 64.21 -28.68
C ALA A 430 22.30 63.82 -27.85
N GLN A 431 21.45 64.80 -27.50
CA GLN A 431 20.16 64.54 -26.83
C GLN A 431 19.24 63.67 -27.68
N THR A 432 19.20 63.86 -29.00
CA THR A 432 18.39 63.03 -29.91
C THR A 432 18.89 61.58 -29.96
N LYS A 433 20.21 61.36 -29.97
CA LYS A 433 20.81 60.02 -29.89
C LYS A 433 20.47 59.35 -28.56
N GLU A 434 20.60 60.05 -27.45
CA GLU A 434 20.27 59.55 -26.11
C GLU A 434 18.77 59.24 -25.94
N LEU A 435 17.88 60.08 -26.45
CA LEU A 435 16.43 59.82 -26.46
C LEU A 435 16.07 58.58 -27.28
N ASN A 436 16.75 58.35 -28.42
CA ASN A 436 16.56 57.13 -29.22
C ASN A 436 17.05 55.88 -28.49
N ASN A 437 18.21 55.93 -27.82
CA ASN A 437 18.72 54.82 -26.99
C ASN A 437 17.73 54.48 -25.87
N ARG A 438 17.24 55.50 -25.14
CA ARG A 438 16.24 55.31 -24.07
C ARG A 438 14.93 54.74 -24.61
N LYS A 439 14.48 55.19 -25.78
CA LYS A 439 13.30 54.64 -26.44
C LYS A 439 13.48 53.16 -26.78
N GLN A 440 14.61 52.76 -27.36
CA GLN A 440 14.91 51.35 -27.64
C GLN A 440 14.87 50.50 -26.37
N HIS A 441 15.52 50.96 -25.29
CA HIS A 441 15.51 50.25 -24.01
C HIS A 441 14.11 50.14 -23.38
N VAL A 442 13.25 51.16 -23.55
CA VAL A 442 11.85 51.08 -23.12
C VAL A 442 11.06 50.03 -23.91
N GLU A 443 11.25 49.90 -25.23
CA GLU A 443 10.60 48.83 -25.99
C GLU A 443 11.15 47.44 -25.63
N GLU A 444 12.46 47.29 -25.36
CA GLU A 444 13.02 46.04 -24.82
C GLU A 444 12.40 45.64 -23.47
N LEU A 445 12.15 46.61 -22.59
CA LEU A 445 11.54 46.35 -21.28
C LEU A 445 10.07 45.94 -21.41
N LYS A 446 9.30 46.58 -22.30
CA LYS A 446 7.91 46.17 -22.61
C LYS A 446 7.84 44.75 -23.17
N GLU A 447 8.78 44.37 -24.04
CA GLU A 447 8.79 43.02 -24.61
C GLU A 447 9.15 41.97 -23.55
N LYS A 448 10.08 42.29 -22.64
CA LYS A 448 10.38 41.45 -21.46
C LYS A 448 9.18 41.36 -20.51
N GLU A 449 8.44 42.45 -20.31
CA GLU A 449 7.18 42.48 -19.55
C GLU A 449 6.11 41.59 -20.21
N ARG A 450 5.88 41.72 -21.53
CA ARG A 450 4.95 40.89 -22.30
C ARG A 450 5.26 39.40 -22.16
N VAL A 451 6.51 39.01 -22.40
CA VAL A 451 6.95 37.60 -22.27
C VAL A 451 6.88 37.12 -20.82
N SER A 452 7.16 37.98 -19.84
CA SER A 452 7.01 37.63 -18.42
C SER A 452 5.54 37.41 -18.04
N ASN A 453 4.62 38.22 -18.58
CA ASN A 453 3.18 38.07 -18.33
C ASN A 453 2.65 36.78 -18.98
N GLU A 454 3.02 36.48 -20.22
CA GLU A 454 2.65 35.22 -20.90
C GLU A 454 3.18 33.99 -20.15
N ASN A 455 4.40 34.05 -19.60
CA ASN A 455 4.95 32.98 -18.75
C ASN A 455 4.17 32.84 -17.41
N VAL A 456 3.73 33.94 -16.81
CA VAL A 456 2.91 33.92 -15.58
C VAL A 456 1.51 33.38 -15.85
N GLU A 457 0.88 33.76 -16.98
CA GLU A 457 -0.42 33.22 -17.40
C GLU A 457 -0.35 31.71 -17.65
N GLY A 458 0.72 31.22 -18.33
CA GLY A 458 0.97 29.79 -18.50
C GLY A 458 1.10 29.05 -17.16
N LEU A 459 1.93 29.57 -16.25
CA LEU A 459 2.07 28.99 -14.90
C LEU A 459 0.77 29.02 -14.09
N MET A 460 -0.09 30.03 -14.28
CA MET A 460 -1.41 30.07 -13.65
C MET A 460 -2.35 28.99 -14.21
N MET A 461 -2.28 28.68 -15.50
CA MET A 461 -3.04 27.56 -16.09
C MET A 461 -2.55 26.20 -15.56
N ASP A 462 -1.24 26.00 -15.47
CA ASP A 462 -0.64 24.78 -14.91
C ASP A 462 -1.01 24.58 -13.42
N ILE A 463 -1.00 25.66 -12.64
CA ILE A 463 -1.45 25.64 -11.24
C ILE A 463 -2.92 25.25 -11.14
N ALA A 464 -3.81 25.85 -11.94
CA ALA A 464 -5.24 25.52 -11.94
C ALA A 464 -5.49 24.05 -12.33
N ALA A 465 -4.79 23.54 -13.35
CA ALA A 465 -4.88 22.14 -13.75
C ALA A 465 -4.40 21.17 -12.64
N ALA A 466 -3.34 21.54 -11.91
CA ALA A 466 -2.85 20.79 -10.76
C ALA A 466 -3.82 20.83 -9.57
N GLU A 467 -4.50 21.96 -9.31
CA GLU A 467 -5.56 22.05 -8.29
C GLU A 467 -6.80 21.21 -8.66
N GLU A 468 -7.20 21.19 -9.93
CA GLU A 468 -8.22 20.27 -10.45
C GLU A 468 -7.81 18.79 -10.33
N GLU A 469 -6.52 18.47 -10.46
CA GLU A 469 -6.02 17.11 -10.22
C GLU A 469 -6.03 16.75 -8.73
N ILE A 470 -5.50 17.62 -7.87
CA ILE A 470 -5.50 17.43 -6.41
C ILE A 470 -6.92 17.24 -5.87
N THR A 471 -7.90 17.99 -6.38
CA THR A 471 -9.31 17.82 -5.97
C THR A 471 -9.91 16.50 -6.47
N ARG A 472 -9.58 16.04 -7.69
CA ARG A 472 -9.97 14.71 -8.19
C ARG A 472 -9.39 13.58 -7.33
N TRP A 473 -8.10 13.58 -7.05
CA TRP A 473 -7.46 12.58 -6.17
C TRP A 473 -8.03 12.60 -4.75
N LYS A 474 -8.31 13.79 -4.19
CA LYS A 474 -8.93 13.95 -2.88
C LYS A 474 -10.33 13.35 -2.81
N VAL A 475 -11.15 13.51 -3.85
CA VAL A 475 -12.50 12.90 -3.92
C VAL A 475 -12.39 11.38 -4.05
N ALA A 476 -11.48 10.87 -4.90
CA ALA A 476 -11.26 9.43 -5.04
C ALA A 476 -10.84 8.77 -3.70
N ALA A 477 -9.86 9.35 -3.00
CA ALA A 477 -9.41 8.86 -1.70
C ALA A 477 -10.52 8.93 -0.61
N GLN A 478 -11.41 9.93 -0.67
CA GLN A 478 -12.58 10.00 0.21
C GLN A 478 -13.62 8.92 -0.10
N GLN A 479 -13.83 8.59 -1.37
CA GLN A 479 -14.72 7.50 -1.79
C GLN A 479 -14.17 6.13 -1.40
N GLU A 480 -12.87 5.90 -1.59
CA GLU A 480 -12.18 4.67 -1.17
C GLU A 480 -12.22 4.48 0.36
N ALA A 481 -11.94 5.53 1.13
CA ALA A 481 -12.07 5.49 2.59
C ALA A 481 -13.52 5.24 3.07
N ALA A 482 -14.53 5.77 2.36
CA ALA A 482 -15.93 5.50 2.65
C ALA A 482 -16.33 4.04 2.32
N ALA A 483 -15.84 3.49 1.20
CA ALA A 483 -16.05 2.09 0.82
C ALA A 483 -15.36 1.12 1.80
N GLY A 484 -14.11 1.39 2.19
CA GLY A 484 -13.39 0.60 3.20
C GLY A 484 -14.12 0.59 4.55
N LYS A 485 -14.70 1.73 4.96
CA LYS A 485 -15.52 1.81 6.17
C LYS A 485 -16.84 1.04 6.06
N ALA A 486 -17.48 0.99 4.90
CA ALA A 486 -18.67 0.16 4.70
C ALA A 486 -18.35 -1.34 4.84
N VAL A 487 -17.23 -1.78 4.24
CA VAL A 487 -16.72 -3.16 4.37
C VAL A 487 -16.33 -3.49 5.82
N GLU A 488 -15.72 -2.55 6.56
CA GLU A 488 -15.47 -2.70 8.00
C GLU A 488 -16.78 -2.92 8.78
N GLN A 489 -17.83 -2.16 8.47
CA GLN A 489 -19.15 -2.30 9.10
C GLN A 489 -19.83 -3.64 8.77
N GLU A 490 -19.69 -4.14 7.54
CA GLU A 490 -20.15 -5.48 7.16
C GLU A 490 -19.41 -6.60 7.94
N PHE A 491 -18.08 -6.52 8.07
CA PHE A 491 -17.32 -7.47 8.88
C PHE A 491 -17.67 -7.39 10.37
N VAL A 492 -17.90 -6.19 10.92
CA VAL A 492 -18.36 -6.03 12.31
C VAL A 492 -19.76 -6.66 12.51
N ALA A 493 -20.66 -6.52 11.53
CA ALA A 493 -21.97 -7.18 11.56
C ALA A 493 -21.84 -8.71 11.52
N GLN A 494 -21.04 -9.26 10.59
CA GLN A 494 -20.77 -10.70 10.49
C GLN A 494 -20.14 -11.26 11.78
N LEU A 495 -19.17 -10.55 12.37
CA LEU A 495 -18.56 -10.92 13.64
C LEU A 495 -19.53 -10.83 14.83
N SER A 496 -20.57 -10.00 14.75
CA SER A 496 -21.62 -9.97 15.78
C SER A 496 -22.58 -11.16 15.66
N ALA A 497 -22.98 -11.53 14.44
CA ALA A 497 -23.81 -12.72 14.18
C ALA A 497 -23.09 -14.02 14.60
N LEU A 498 -21.85 -14.22 14.13
CA LEU A 498 -21.05 -15.40 14.49
C LEU A 498 -20.76 -15.50 16.00
N ARG A 499 -20.75 -14.38 16.73
CA ARG A 499 -20.68 -14.38 18.20
C ARG A 499 -22.00 -14.81 18.84
N GLN A 500 -23.13 -14.36 18.31
CA GLN A 500 -24.44 -14.79 18.79
C GLN A 500 -24.63 -16.29 18.56
N GLU A 501 -24.40 -16.80 17.35
CA GLU A 501 -24.43 -18.22 17.00
C GLU A 501 -23.53 -19.06 17.93
N LEU A 502 -22.35 -18.54 18.29
CA LEU A 502 -21.43 -19.20 19.22
C LEU A 502 -21.97 -19.27 20.66
N GLU A 503 -22.62 -18.21 21.19
CA GLU A 503 -23.24 -18.27 22.52
C GLU A 503 -24.50 -19.14 22.54
N GLU A 504 -25.29 -19.16 21.47
CA GLU A 504 -26.43 -20.06 21.30
C GLU A 504 -25.99 -21.53 21.24
N ALA A 505 -24.93 -21.83 20.47
CA ALA A 505 -24.35 -23.17 20.41
C ALA A 505 -23.77 -23.62 21.78
N LYS A 506 -23.11 -22.72 22.53
CA LYS A 506 -22.67 -23.01 23.90
C LYS A 506 -23.84 -23.31 24.82
N GLN A 507 -24.91 -22.53 24.76
CA GLN A 507 -26.11 -22.74 25.58
C GLN A 507 -26.78 -24.09 25.26
N ALA A 508 -26.89 -24.44 23.97
CA ALA A 508 -27.38 -25.75 23.54
C ALA A 508 -26.50 -26.92 24.05
N VAL A 509 -25.16 -26.77 24.03
CA VAL A 509 -24.23 -27.76 24.61
C VAL A 509 -24.42 -27.90 26.12
N LEU A 510 -24.57 -26.80 26.87
CA LEU A 510 -24.83 -26.83 28.31
C LEU A 510 -26.15 -27.55 28.66
N GLU A 511 -27.19 -27.36 27.85
CA GLU A 511 -28.43 -28.13 28.01
C GLU A 511 -28.26 -29.62 27.69
N LEU A 512 -27.50 -29.96 26.64
CA LEU A 512 -27.21 -31.36 26.29
C LEU A 512 -26.38 -32.04 27.38
N GLU A 513 -25.42 -31.35 28.00
CA GLU A 513 -24.72 -31.84 29.18
C GLU A 513 -25.66 -32.11 30.37
N GLN A 514 -26.61 -31.22 30.65
CA GLN A 514 -27.60 -31.44 31.72
C GLN A 514 -28.50 -32.64 31.42
N LYS A 515 -28.97 -32.76 30.17
CA LYS A 515 -29.77 -33.89 29.67
C LYS A 515 -28.97 -35.21 29.70
N LEU A 516 -27.64 -35.16 29.52
CA LEU A 516 -26.73 -36.30 29.64
C LEU A 516 -26.51 -36.69 31.11
N LYS A 517 -26.19 -35.75 32.00
CA LYS A 517 -26.02 -35.99 33.44
C LYS A 517 -27.26 -36.63 34.07
N PHE A 518 -28.46 -36.17 33.72
CA PHE A 518 -29.72 -36.82 34.15
C PHE A 518 -29.89 -38.26 33.63
N LYS A 519 -29.42 -38.55 32.41
CA LYS A 519 -29.39 -39.93 31.86
C LYS A 519 -28.35 -40.82 32.56
N GLU A 520 -27.20 -40.25 32.94
CA GLU A 520 -26.18 -40.96 33.72
C GLU A 520 -26.68 -41.28 35.14
N GLU A 521 -27.32 -40.32 35.81
CA GLU A 521 -27.94 -40.51 37.14
C GLU A 521 -29.04 -41.57 37.11
N THR A 522 -29.94 -41.52 36.12
CA THR A 522 -31.02 -42.54 35.98
C THR A 522 -30.47 -43.91 35.59
N ALA A 523 -29.41 -44.00 34.78
CA ALA A 523 -28.70 -45.25 34.50
C ALA A 523 -28.01 -45.81 35.76
N ALA A 524 -27.36 -44.97 36.56
CA ALA A 524 -26.74 -45.35 37.83
C ALA A 524 -27.79 -45.87 38.83
N ALA A 525 -28.95 -45.21 38.93
CA ALA A 525 -30.07 -45.66 39.75
C ALA A 525 -30.62 -47.02 39.28
N ALA A 526 -30.79 -47.21 37.96
CA ALA A 526 -31.24 -48.49 37.39
C ALA A 526 -30.23 -49.63 37.66
N MET A 527 -28.93 -49.35 37.57
CA MET A 527 -27.87 -50.30 37.92
C MET A 527 -27.89 -50.64 39.42
N ALA A 528 -28.08 -49.67 40.31
CA ALA A 528 -28.22 -49.91 41.74
C ALA A 528 -29.45 -50.77 42.09
N VAL A 529 -30.58 -50.57 41.39
CA VAL A 529 -31.78 -51.41 41.52
C VAL A 529 -31.52 -52.83 41.00
N LYS A 530 -30.84 -53.00 39.87
CA LYS A 530 -30.42 -54.32 39.35
C LYS A 530 -29.53 -55.05 40.35
N ASP A 531 -28.54 -54.38 40.90
CA ASP A 531 -27.64 -54.92 41.92
C ASP A 531 -28.37 -55.35 43.19
N ALA A 532 -29.37 -54.58 43.63
CA ALA A 532 -30.23 -54.94 44.75
C ALA A 532 -31.12 -56.15 44.44
N ALA A 533 -31.67 -56.22 43.22
CA ALA A 533 -32.46 -57.35 42.74
C ALA A 533 -31.62 -58.64 42.64
N GLU A 534 -30.39 -58.57 42.12
CA GLU A 534 -29.46 -59.71 42.11
C GLU A 534 -29.09 -60.18 43.52
N LYS A 535 -28.85 -59.27 44.46
CA LYS A 535 -28.60 -59.61 45.87
C LYS A 535 -29.82 -60.30 46.49
N SER A 536 -31.03 -59.81 46.20
CA SER A 536 -32.29 -60.43 46.63
C SER A 536 -32.51 -61.83 46.04
N LEU A 537 -32.22 -62.00 44.74
CA LEU A 537 -32.31 -63.30 44.05
C LEU A 537 -31.33 -64.32 44.65
N ARG A 538 -30.05 -63.96 44.84
CA ARG A 538 -29.06 -64.84 45.47
C ARG A 538 -29.45 -65.24 46.90
N LEU A 539 -30.13 -64.35 47.65
CA LEU A 539 -30.70 -64.68 48.96
C LEU A 539 -31.93 -65.60 48.88
N ALA A 540 -32.73 -65.50 47.82
CA ALA A 540 -33.84 -66.42 47.54
C ALA A 540 -33.32 -67.82 47.14
N ASP A 541 -32.30 -67.89 46.27
CA ASP A 541 -31.66 -69.14 45.86
C ASP A 541 -31.01 -69.87 47.03
N LEU A 542 -30.34 -69.15 47.94
CA LEU A 542 -29.76 -69.70 49.17
C LEU A 542 -30.84 -70.18 50.17
N ARG A 543 -32.04 -69.59 50.17
CA ARG A 543 -33.18 -70.12 50.93
C ARG A 543 -33.76 -71.35 50.25
N ALA A 544 -33.84 -71.35 48.92
CA ALA A 544 -34.34 -72.47 48.13
C ALA A 544 -33.41 -73.69 48.19
N SER A 545 -32.09 -73.51 48.25
CA SER A 545 -31.14 -74.61 48.50
C SER A 545 -31.40 -75.22 49.87
N ARG A 546 -31.37 -74.42 50.95
CA ARG A 546 -31.65 -74.89 52.33
C ARG A 546 -32.99 -75.62 52.47
N LEU A 547 -33.99 -75.25 51.68
CA LEU A 547 -35.27 -75.96 51.63
C LEU A 547 -35.18 -77.28 50.84
N ARG A 548 -34.41 -77.35 49.73
CA ARG A 548 -34.10 -78.62 49.06
C ARG A 548 -33.27 -79.54 49.95
N ASP A 549 -32.18 -79.05 50.55
CA ASP A 549 -31.33 -79.78 51.49
C ASP A 549 -32.20 -80.41 52.61
N ARG A 550 -33.20 -79.67 53.11
CA ARG A 550 -34.14 -80.16 54.14
C ARG A 550 -35.20 -81.12 53.60
N ILE A 551 -35.65 -80.98 52.34
CA ILE A 551 -36.56 -81.93 51.69
C ILE A 551 -35.83 -83.24 51.38
N GLU A 552 -34.57 -83.18 50.94
CA GLU A 552 -33.71 -84.33 50.67
C GLU A 552 -33.43 -85.10 51.97
N GLU A 553 -33.10 -84.41 53.07
CA GLU A 553 -33.01 -85.00 54.41
C GLU A 553 -34.32 -85.69 54.85
N LEU A 554 -35.48 -85.04 54.67
CA LEU A 554 -36.79 -85.64 55.00
C LEU A 554 -37.17 -86.80 54.06
N THR A 555 -36.71 -86.79 52.81
CA THR A 555 -36.90 -87.87 51.83
C THR A 555 -36.04 -89.06 52.20
N HIS A 556 -34.78 -88.84 52.58
CA HIS A 556 -33.89 -89.89 53.04
C HIS A 556 -34.39 -90.51 54.36
N GLN A 557 -34.98 -89.72 55.25
CA GLN A 557 -35.69 -90.22 56.43
C GLN A 557 -36.91 -91.10 56.07
N LEU A 558 -37.62 -90.82 54.96
CA LEU A 558 -38.69 -91.68 54.46
C LEU A 558 -38.15 -92.98 53.83
N GLU A 559 -37.08 -92.90 53.05
CA GLU A 559 -36.40 -94.09 52.46
C GLU A 559 -35.85 -95.03 53.55
N GLN A 560 -35.26 -94.48 54.62
CA GLN A 560 -34.81 -95.27 55.77
C GLN A 560 -35.96 -95.95 56.54
N LEU A 561 -37.20 -95.47 56.40
CA LEU A 561 -38.38 -96.07 57.02
C LEU A 561 -39.04 -97.16 56.17
N ASP A 562 -38.70 -97.31 54.89
CA ASP A 562 -39.31 -98.28 53.98
C ASP A 562 -38.41 -99.49 53.60
N PRO A 563 -38.02 -100.31 54.60
CA PRO A 563 -37.78 -101.72 54.34
C PRO A 563 -38.59 -102.64 55.28
N ARG A 564 -39.91 -102.41 55.44
CA ARG A 564 -40.79 -103.40 56.09
C ARG A 564 -42.25 -103.40 55.62
N GLU A 565 -42.69 -104.57 55.16
CA GLU A 565 -44.01 -104.84 54.58
C GLU A 565 -45.26 -104.54 55.45
N ASN A 566 -46.34 -104.19 54.75
CA ASN A 566 -47.74 -104.59 54.96
C ASN A 566 -48.43 -104.31 56.32
N SER A 567 -49.42 -103.40 56.30
CA SER A 567 -50.80 -103.74 56.75
C SER A 567 -51.86 -102.65 56.53
N ARG A 568 -52.99 -103.07 55.92
CA ARG A 568 -54.39 -102.61 56.17
C ARG A 568 -54.75 -101.12 55.99
N GLY A 569 -55.57 -100.87 54.95
CA GLY A 569 -56.97 -100.51 55.20
C GLY A 569 -57.40 -99.03 55.19
N LEU A 570 -58.21 -98.69 54.17
CA LEU A 570 -59.33 -97.75 54.23
C LEU A 570 -59.09 -96.34 54.84
N SER A 571 -58.71 -95.38 53.99
CA SER A 571 -59.51 -94.15 53.72
C SER A 571 -58.71 -93.17 52.86
N GLY A 572 -59.27 -92.71 51.74
CA GLY A 572 -58.61 -91.74 50.87
C GLY A 572 -58.89 -90.28 51.29
N PRO A 573 -57.87 -89.48 51.66
CA PRO A 573 -58.02 -88.05 51.75
C PRO A 573 -57.89 -87.42 50.35
N ARG A 574 -59.03 -86.95 49.86
CA ARG A 574 -59.26 -85.91 48.83
C ARG A 574 -58.00 -85.18 48.33
N TYR A 575 -57.85 -85.07 47.01
CA TYR A 575 -57.02 -84.04 46.40
C TYR A 575 -57.38 -82.66 46.99
N VAL A 576 -56.51 -82.11 47.84
CA VAL A 576 -56.60 -80.70 48.24
C VAL A 576 -56.11 -79.88 47.06
N CYS A 577 -57.07 -79.42 46.24
CA CYS A 577 -56.80 -78.47 45.18
C CYS A 577 -56.13 -77.22 45.78
N TRP A 578 -54.88 -76.97 45.40
CA TRP A 578 -54.10 -75.87 45.94
C TRP A 578 -54.83 -74.54 45.69
N PRO A 579 -54.96 -73.63 46.69
CA PRO A 579 -55.79 -72.44 46.55
C PRO A 579 -55.39 -71.57 45.35
N ARG A 580 -56.22 -71.58 44.31
CA ARG A 580 -56.00 -70.87 43.03
C ARG A 580 -56.29 -69.36 43.13
N GLN A 581 -55.91 -68.75 44.27
CA GLN A 581 -56.39 -67.44 44.74
C GLN A 581 -55.31 -66.36 44.88
N TRP A 582 -54.06 -66.67 44.52
CA TRP A 582 -52.95 -65.70 44.48
C TRP A 582 -52.61 -65.16 43.07
N LEU A 583 -53.50 -65.39 42.10
CA LEU A 583 -53.54 -64.68 40.82
C LEU A 583 -54.81 -63.84 40.73
N ARG A 584 -54.99 -62.91 41.68
CA ARG A 584 -55.90 -61.78 41.48
C ARG A 584 -55.27 -60.77 40.54
N LEU A 585 -55.55 -60.95 39.26
CA LEU A 585 -55.64 -59.82 38.33
C LEU A 585 -56.93 -59.06 38.66
N ASP A 586 -56.85 -58.07 39.56
CA ASP A 586 -57.94 -57.11 39.76
C ASP A 586 -57.68 -55.90 38.83
N LEU A 587 -58.48 -55.81 37.75
CA LEU A 587 -58.44 -54.76 36.73
C LEU A 587 -59.78 -54.02 36.75
N LEU A 588 -59.76 -52.69 36.90
CA LEU A 588 -60.96 -51.78 36.95
C LEU A 588 -61.83 -51.98 38.22
N GLY A 589 -62.61 -51.02 38.75
CA GLY A 589 -62.94 -49.62 38.41
C GLY A 589 -64.14 -49.14 39.28
N PHE A 590 -64.74 -47.94 39.18
CA PHE A 590 -64.43 -46.70 38.45
C PHE A 590 -65.36 -45.54 38.94
N GLN A 591 -64.86 -44.46 39.56
CA GLN A 591 -65.67 -43.24 39.86
C GLN A 591 -64.76 -41.98 39.88
N ARG A 592 -64.62 -41.18 38.80
CA ARG A 592 -65.57 -40.26 38.10
C ARG A 592 -65.57 -38.87 38.75
N SER A 593 -65.41 -37.73 38.05
CA SER A 593 -65.95 -37.26 36.75
C SER A 593 -64.91 -36.70 35.77
N ASP A 594 -64.85 -37.13 34.50
CA ASP A 594 -65.60 -36.64 33.30
C ASP A 594 -65.06 -35.33 32.67
N THR A 595 -64.26 -35.41 31.59
CA THR A 595 -64.46 -34.69 30.29
C THR A 595 -63.49 -35.13 29.18
N GLN A 596 -64.03 -35.84 28.17
CA GLN A 596 -63.73 -35.88 26.71
C GLN A 596 -62.29 -36.16 26.13
N PRO A 597 -62.14 -36.83 24.94
CA PRO A 597 -60.84 -37.33 24.45
C PRO A 597 -60.38 -36.92 23.02
N GLN A 598 -59.08 -37.08 22.75
CA GLN A 598 -58.39 -37.32 21.46
C GLN A 598 -57.02 -37.94 21.84
N ILE A 599 -56.50 -39.06 21.29
CA ILE A 599 -56.18 -39.43 19.90
C ILE A 599 -55.20 -38.47 19.21
N SER A 600 -53.90 -38.76 19.32
CA SER A 600 -53.00 -38.93 18.16
C SER A 600 -51.67 -39.57 18.59
N ASN A 601 -50.94 -40.11 17.61
CA ASN A 601 -49.60 -40.67 17.76
C ASN A 601 -48.80 -40.15 16.56
N GLU A 602 -48.20 -38.96 16.68
CA GLU A 602 -47.24 -38.35 15.76
C GLU A 602 -46.30 -37.51 16.67
N MET A 603 -44.97 -37.51 16.60
CA MET A 603 -44.04 -37.76 15.48
C MET A 603 -44.13 -36.73 14.34
N GLU A 604 -44.44 -35.48 14.70
CA GLU A 604 -44.13 -34.35 13.83
C GLU A 604 -42.72 -33.81 14.12
N LEU A 605 -41.94 -33.62 13.04
CA LEU A 605 -40.77 -32.76 13.05
C LEU A 605 -41.26 -31.31 13.00
N SER A 606 -40.62 -30.41 13.75
CA SER A 606 -40.90 -28.98 13.67
C SER A 606 -39.61 -28.19 13.83
N GLU A 607 -39.10 -27.72 12.69
CA GLU A 607 -38.17 -26.59 12.64
C GLU A 607 -38.90 -25.33 13.13
N PRO A 608 -38.19 -24.40 13.78
CA PRO A 608 -38.45 -22.99 13.61
C PRO A 608 -37.35 -22.38 12.73
N LEU A 609 -37.75 -21.84 11.57
CA LEU A 609 -36.97 -20.82 10.89
C LEU A 609 -37.25 -19.47 11.55
N ILE A 610 -36.18 -18.84 12.07
CA ILE A 610 -35.98 -17.49 12.65
C ILE A 610 -35.45 -17.58 14.08
#